data_AF-A0A420I633-F1
#
_entry.id   AF-A0A420I633-F1
#
_cell.length_a   1.000
_cell.length_b   1.000
_cell.length_c   1.000
_cell.angle_alpha   90.00
_cell.angle_beta   90.00
_cell.angle_gamma   90.00
#
_symmetry.space_group_name_H-M   'P 1'
#
loop_
_entity.id
_entity.type
_entity.pdbx_description
1 polymer ?
#
loop_
_entity_poly.entity_id
_entity_poly.type
_entity_poly.pdbx_seq_one_letter_code
_entity_poly.pdbx_strand_id
1 'polypeptide(L)'
;MAFGHESRSSMVRIRDEFDSDPAYKNYHSRQGLAPSVINNIARGGRMYRPTTPWAWAFMLTTIAQALNVLSIESYLFVKFQASLTPHLEPTPLSKSIPTYLTLFIFGFLYQLLLVYDSLRLKNTIQVIGLCIYNLGMLIYASIQYDQINRAIMGLSAANYIHPSNTVWNDIRPFLLAVPCIIAAFTLAMSLIAWKLYDEFAWTIYKHISADLRMKRRFLTYQIYIALLKFDFFFFLGFTVQFVVIVTGLADTEYALTIAAIPVTVLILTMAGFWTRRENKLGMVLTIFVYFCGLAYFTFKLARMYQAKHEINYLPVRKSLTSFAVLTIILIILTIVNASVCTANFGLGLKPHIMKRTIGGEEACEKDIMTELPDLKHGPVSSRMTID
;
A
#
# COMPACT_ATOMS: atom_id res chain seq x y z
N MET A 1 -55.53 0.32 -23.01
CA MET A 1 -56.22 1.60 -22.79
C MET A 1 -55.18 2.68 -22.60
N ALA A 2 -55.37 3.81 -23.29
CA ALA A 2 -54.67 5.10 -23.20
C ALA A 2 -53.23 5.22 -23.78
N PHE A 3 -53.20 5.83 -24.96
CA PHE A 3 -52.13 6.58 -25.62
C PHE A 3 -51.73 7.86 -24.86
N GLY A 4 -50.58 8.46 -25.19
CA GLY A 4 -50.32 9.87 -24.92
C GLY A 4 -48.90 10.33 -25.25
N HIS A 5 -48.72 10.87 -26.46
CA HIS A 5 -47.52 11.51 -27.00
C HIS A 5 -47.59 13.05 -26.75
N GLU A 6 -46.51 13.77 -27.12
CA GLU A 6 -46.33 15.25 -27.25
C GLU A 6 -45.55 15.93 -26.09
N SER A 7 -44.34 16.51 -26.25
CA SER A 7 -43.74 17.48 -27.19
C SER A 7 -44.19 18.95 -27.08
N ARG A 8 -43.20 19.82 -26.78
CA ARG A 8 -43.07 21.29 -27.01
C ARG A 8 -43.90 22.16 -26.06
N SER A 9 -43.41 23.26 -25.47
CA SER A 9 -42.78 24.48 -26.01
C SER A 9 -42.55 25.43 -24.81
N SER A 10 -41.46 26.17 -24.59
CA SER A 10 -41.10 27.47 -25.22
C SER A 10 -39.94 28.07 -24.37
N MET A 11 -38.78 28.48 -24.89
CA MET A 11 -38.40 29.66 -25.69
C MET A 11 -38.31 31.01 -24.90
N VAL A 12 -37.14 31.68 -25.06
CA VAL A 12 -36.81 33.13 -24.96
C VAL A 12 -35.94 33.62 -23.77
N ARG A 13 -34.65 33.87 -24.08
CA ARG A 13 -33.84 35.12 -23.88
C ARG A 13 -32.50 34.92 -24.63
N ILE A 14 -32.30 35.41 -25.87
CA ILE A 14 -31.73 36.73 -26.28
C ILE A 14 -30.44 37.03 -25.49
N ARG A 15 -29.25 36.70 -26.02
CA ARG A 15 -28.38 37.43 -27.00
C ARG A 15 -27.69 38.64 -26.38
N ASP A 16 -26.40 38.49 -26.10
CA ASP A 16 -25.39 39.54 -26.24
C ASP A 16 -24.26 38.95 -27.09
N GLU A 17 -24.23 39.40 -28.35
CA GLU A 17 -23.10 39.22 -29.27
C GLU A 17 -22.04 40.28 -28.95
N PHE A 18 -20.78 39.86 -28.88
CA PHE A 18 -19.70 40.68 -29.40
C PHE A 18 -18.91 39.79 -30.36
N ASP A 19 -19.14 40.04 -31.64
CA ASP A 19 -18.56 39.36 -32.78
C ASP A 19 -17.18 39.97 -33.11
N SER A 20 -16.23 39.12 -33.48
CA SER A 20 -15.27 39.41 -34.55
C SER A 20 -14.44 38.16 -34.86
N ASP A 21 -14.90 37.45 -35.89
CA ASP A 21 -14.17 37.20 -37.14
C ASP A 21 -14.07 35.71 -37.56
N PRO A 22 -14.86 35.24 -38.56
CA PRO A 22 -14.85 33.84 -39.01
C PRO A 22 -13.83 33.54 -40.13
N ALA A 23 -12.93 34.46 -40.48
CA ALA A 23 -12.07 34.29 -41.66
C ALA A 23 -10.93 33.26 -41.53
N TYR A 24 -10.52 32.86 -40.32
CA TYR A 24 -9.31 32.05 -40.13
C TYR A 24 -9.49 30.52 -40.11
N LYS A 25 -10.72 29.99 -40.11
CA LYS A 25 -10.94 28.54 -39.94
C LYS A 25 -10.90 27.71 -41.23
N ASN A 26 -10.96 28.31 -42.41
CA ASN A 26 -11.12 27.57 -43.66
C ASN A 26 -9.84 27.38 -44.49
N TYR A 27 -8.72 28.02 -44.13
CA TYR A 27 -7.48 27.88 -44.91
C TYR A 27 -6.61 26.67 -44.52
N HIS A 28 -6.70 26.18 -43.28
CA HIS A 28 -5.85 25.06 -42.83
C HIS A 28 -6.26 23.69 -43.43
N SER A 29 -7.51 23.53 -43.85
CA SER A 29 -8.03 22.27 -44.40
C SER A 29 -7.54 21.95 -45.82
N ARG A 30 -6.89 22.90 -46.51
CA ARG A 30 -6.43 22.73 -47.90
C ARG A 30 -4.98 22.28 -48.05
N GLN A 31 -4.18 22.26 -46.99
CA GLN A 31 -2.73 21.98 -47.07
C GLN A 31 -2.28 20.70 -46.35
N GLY A 32 -3.20 19.83 -45.92
CA GLY A 32 -2.84 18.56 -45.28
C GLY A 32 -2.10 18.69 -43.94
N LEU A 33 -2.09 19.88 -43.34
CA LEU A 33 -1.56 20.11 -41.99
C LEU A 33 -2.70 19.83 -41.00
N ALA A 34 -2.53 18.78 -40.17
CA ALA A 34 -3.45 18.51 -39.08
C ALA A 34 -3.50 19.74 -38.14
N PRO A 35 -4.70 20.22 -37.75
CA PRO A 35 -4.79 21.33 -36.82
C PRO A 35 -4.12 20.94 -35.50
N SER A 36 -3.28 21.82 -34.96
CA SER A 36 -2.67 21.61 -33.65
C SER A 36 -3.77 21.50 -32.62
N VAL A 37 -3.99 20.29 -32.10
CA VAL A 37 -4.87 20.07 -30.95
C VAL A 37 -4.23 20.78 -29.77
N ILE A 38 -4.76 21.95 -29.42
CA ILE A 38 -4.40 22.61 -28.16
C ILE A 38 -4.94 21.73 -27.03
N ASN A 39 -4.09 20.81 -26.58
CA ASN A 39 -4.33 20.02 -25.39
C ASN A 39 -4.13 20.93 -24.18
N ASN A 40 -5.19 21.65 -23.79
CA ASN A 40 -5.29 22.22 -22.45
C ASN A 40 -5.41 21.08 -21.44
N ILE A 41 -4.30 20.41 -21.15
CA ILE A 41 -4.18 19.53 -19.99
C ILE A 41 -4.08 20.45 -18.78
N ALA A 42 -5.25 20.80 -18.23
CA ALA A 42 -5.32 21.33 -16.88
C ALA A 42 -4.69 20.28 -15.96
N ARG A 43 -3.42 20.47 -15.59
CA ARG A 43 -2.72 19.72 -14.53
C ARG A 43 -3.27 20.13 -13.15
N GLY A 44 -4.58 20.09 -12.99
CA GLY A 44 -5.21 20.13 -11.67
C GLY A 44 -5.12 18.72 -11.09
N GLY A 45 -4.30 18.53 -10.07
CA GLY A 45 -4.20 17.28 -9.33
C GLY A 45 -5.53 16.94 -8.65
N ARG A 46 -6.49 16.38 -9.39
CA ARG A 46 -7.71 15.84 -8.80
C ARG A 46 -7.33 14.61 -7.98
N MET A 47 -7.54 14.69 -6.67
CA MET A 47 -7.46 13.55 -5.76
C MET A 47 -8.39 12.44 -6.27
N TYR A 48 -7.91 11.20 -6.28
CA TYR A 48 -8.68 10.07 -6.80
C TYR A 48 -9.96 9.89 -5.99
N ARG A 49 -11.10 9.82 -6.68
CA ARG A 49 -12.40 9.50 -6.10
C ARG A 49 -12.84 8.13 -6.61
N PRO A 50 -13.23 7.18 -5.73
CA PRO A 50 -13.73 5.90 -6.18
C PRO A 50 -14.94 6.09 -7.11
N THR A 51 -14.97 5.36 -8.22
CA THR A 51 -16.05 5.44 -9.21
C THR A 51 -17.14 4.42 -8.97
N THR A 52 -16.84 3.32 -8.28
CA THR A 52 -17.74 2.16 -8.10
C THR A 52 -18.23 2.08 -6.66
N PRO A 53 -19.46 1.58 -6.42
CA PRO A 53 -20.03 1.49 -5.07
C PRO A 53 -19.21 0.55 -4.18
N TRP A 54 -18.63 -0.52 -4.73
CA TRP A 54 -17.78 -1.45 -3.99
C TRP A 54 -16.43 -0.84 -3.60
N ALA A 55 -15.84 -0.02 -4.48
CA ALA A 55 -14.63 0.73 -4.15
C ALA A 55 -14.90 1.77 -3.05
N TRP A 56 -16.06 2.43 -3.07
CA TRP A 56 -16.51 3.30 -1.98
C TRP A 56 -16.72 2.52 -0.68
N ALA A 57 -17.39 1.37 -0.74
CA ALA A 57 -17.61 0.53 0.44
C ALA A 57 -16.26 0.12 1.06
N PHE A 58 -15.31 -0.35 0.27
CA PHE A 58 -13.99 -0.76 0.77
C PHE A 58 -13.22 0.42 1.42
N MET A 59 -13.25 1.59 0.79
CA MET A 59 -12.63 2.81 1.34
C MET A 59 -13.31 3.26 2.64
N LEU A 60 -14.65 3.31 2.69
CA LEU A 60 -15.38 3.74 3.88
C LEU A 60 -15.22 2.75 5.03
N THR A 61 -15.25 1.44 4.75
CA THR A 61 -15.03 0.39 5.76
C THR A 61 -13.64 0.52 6.39
N THR A 62 -12.59 0.76 5.58
CA THR A 62 -11.22 0.92 6.08
C THR A 62 -11.02 2.23 6.85
N ILE A 63 -11.62 3.33 6.40
CA ILE A 63 -11.64 4.60 7.14
C ILE A 63 -12.35 4.43 8.48
N ALA A 64 -13.52 3.80 8.50
CA ALA A 64 -14.28 3.55 9.72
C ALA A 64 -13.49 2.66 10.69
N GLN A 65 -12.83 1.60 10.20
CA GLN A 65 -11.96 0.77 11.03
C GLN A 65 -10.83 1.61 11.64
N ALA A 66 -10.10 2.37 10.81
CA ALA A 66 -8.99 3.19 11.26
C ALA A 66 -9.45 4.23 12.30
N LEU A 67 -10.57 4.91 12.09
CA LEU A 67 -11.09 5.90 13.05
C LEU A 67 -11.45 5.26 14.41
N ASN A 68 -12.15 4.13 14.40
CA ASN A 68 -12.51 3.43 15.64
C ASN A 68 -11.26 2.99 16.41
N VAL A 69 -10.30 2.37 15.72
CA VAL A 69 -9.08 1.86 16.34
C VAL A 69 -8.19 3.01 16.83
N LEU A 70 -7.92 4.02 15.99
CA LEU A 70 -7.09 5.18 16.37
C LEU A 70 -7.67 5.95 17.56
N SER A 71 -9.00 6.04 17.66
CA SER A 71 -9.66 6.67 18.81
C SER A 71 -9.40 5.90 20.10
N ILE A 72 -9.50 4.57 20.06
CA ILE A 72 -9.21 3.70 21.21
C ILE A 72 -7.72 3.79 21.58
N GLU A 73 -6.81 3.68 20.62
CA GLU A 73 -5.37 3.77 20.88
C GLU A 73 -4.95 5.12 21.49
N SER A 74 -5.54 6.21 21.01
CA SER A 74 -5.28 7.55 21.54
C SER A 74 -5.73 7.67 22.99
N TYR A 75 -6.89 7.11 23.33
CA TYR A 75 -7.37 7.04 24.71
C TYR A 75 -6.45 6.19 25.60
N LEU A 76 -6.02 5.00 25.11
CA LEU A 76 -5.08 4.13 25.82
C LEU A 76 -3.75 4.85 26.10
N PHE A 77 -3.23 5.57 25.11
CA PHE A 77 -2.00 6.34 25.24
C PHE A 77 -2.11 7.42 26.31
N VAL A 78 -3.15 8.25 26.27
CA VAL A 78 -3.36 9.33 27.24
C VAL A 78 -3.55 8.79 28.65
N LYS A 79 -4.37 7.74 28.82
CA LYS A 79 -4.60 7.12 30.12
C LYS A 79 -3.33 6.51 30.71
N PHE A 80 -2.54 5.83 29.88
CA PHE A 80 -1.26 5.28 30.32
C PHE A 80 -0.29 6.39 30.73
N GLN A 81 -0.13 7.43 29.89
CA GLN A 81 0.80 8.53 30.16
C GLN A 81 0.42 9.32 31.43
N ALA A 82 -0.88 9.57 31.64
CA ALA A 82 -1.38 10.24 32.84
C ALA A 82 -1.19 9.41 34.13
N SER A 83 -0.91 8.11 33.99
CA SER A 83 -0.79 7.19 35.10
C SER A 83 0.64 6.99 35.59
N LEU A 84 1.62 7.44 34.82
CA LEU A 84 3.03 7.38 35.17
C LEU A 84 3.36 8.45 36.21
N THR A 85 4.12 8.08 37.24
CA THR A 85 4.63 9.04 38.21
C THR A 85 5.57 10.04 37.53
N PRO A 86 5.35 11.37 37.70
CA PRO A 86 6.22 12.38 37.10
C PRO A 86 7.64 12.30 37.69
N HIS A 87 8.63 12.66 36.87
CA HIS A 87 10.07 12.76 37.23
C HIS A 87 10.86 11.45 37.39
N LEU A 88 10.35 10.30 36.93
CA LEU A 88 11.13 9.05 36.87
C LEU A 88 11.85 8.87 35.53
N GLU A 89 13.07 8.34 35.57
CA GLU A 89 13.85 8.02 34.38
C GLU A 89 13.16 6.94 33.52
N PRO A 90 13.03 7.13 32.19
CA PRO A 90 12.33 6.20 31.30
C PRO A 90 13.04 4.82 31.21
N THR A 91 12.39 3.78 31.69
CA THR A 91 12.86 2.39 31.56
C THR A 91 12.45 1.78 30.21
N PRO A 92 13.10 0.68 29.77
CA PRO A 92 12.68 -0.06 28.57
C PRO A 92 11.20 -0.46 28.63
N LEU A 93 10.72 -0.81 29.82
CA LEU A 93 9.34 -1.21 30.05
C LEU A 93 8.36 -0.03 29.88
N SER A 94 8.70 1.16 30.38
CA SER A 94 7.85 2.35 30.21
C SER A 94 7.81 2.86 28.76
N LYS A 95 8.88 2.63 27.98
CA LYS A 95 8.93 2.94 26.54
C LYS A 95 8.17 1.94 25.67
N SER A 96 7.98 0.70 26.15
CA SER A 96 7.37 -0.38 25.36
C SER A 96 5.92 -0.08 24.98
N ILE A 97 5.09 0.36 25.93
CA ILE A 97 3.67 0.66 25.70
C ILE A 97 3.49 1.77 24.64
N PRO A 98 4.09 2.98 24.79
CA PRO A 98 4.07 4.02 23.76
C PRO A 98 4.52 3.53 22.38
N THR A 99 5.57 2.70 22.33
CA THR A 99 6.09 2.16 21.07
C THR A 99 5.06 1.27 20.39
N TYR A 100 4.40 0.38 21.15
CA TYR A 100 3.38 -0.50 20.60
C TYR A 100 2.18 0.26 20.03
N LEU A 101 1.72 1.28 20.77
CA LEU A 101 0.59 2.15 20.39
C LEU A 101 0.94 2.96 19.13
N THR A 102 2.12 3.58 19.10
CA THR A 102 2.57 4.41 17.97
C THR A 102 2.68 3.60 16.68
N LEU A 103 3.13 2.35 16.77
CA LEU A 103 3.20 1.47 15.60
C LEU A 103 1.84 1.05 15.08
N PHE A 104 0.88 0.88 15.98
CA PHE A 104 -0.50 0.61 15.59
C PHE A 104 -1.09 1.82 14.85
N ILE A 105 -0.86 3.02 15.36
CA ILE A 105 -1.26 4.28 14.69
C ILE A 105 -0.63 4.36 13.30
N PHE A 106 0.69 4.17 13.20
CA PHE A 106 1.39 4.16 11.93
C PHE A 106 0.85 3.08 10.97
N GLY A 107 0.53 1.89 11.49
CA GLY A 107 -0.04 0.79 10.70
C GLY A 107 -1.39 1.09 10.09
N PHE A 108 -2.30 1.73 10.82
CA PHE A 108 -3.59 2.13 10.27
C PHE A 108 -3.48 3.28 9.28
N LEU A 109 -2.61 4.26 9.54
CA LEU A 109 -2.36 5.34 8.59
C LEU A 109 -1.75 4.80 7.29
N TYR A 110 -0.78 3.89 7.39
CA TYR A 110 -0.18 3.25 6.23
C TYR A 110 -1.19 2.38 5.46
N GLN A 111 -2.08 1.68 6.17
CA GLN A 111 -3.16 0.92 5.54
C GLN A 111 -4.06 1.81 4.69
N LEU A 112 -4.47 2.98 5.20
CA LEU A 112 -5.28 3.93 4.42
C LEU A 112 -4.57 4.42 3.16
N LEU A 113 -3.26 4.69 3.24
CA LEU A 113 -2.46 5.05 2.07
C LEU A 113 -2.45 3.91 1.03
N LEU A 114 -2.26 2.66 1.48
CA LEU A 114 -2.27 1.50 0.61
C LEU A 114 -3.64 1.21 0.01
N VAL A 115 -4.74 1.46 0.74
CA VAL A 115 -6.11 1.35 0.22
C VAL A 115 -6.35 2.37 -0.88
N TYR A 116 -5.99 3.64 -0.64
CA TYR A 116 -6.11 4.69 -1.63
C TYR A 116 -5.32 4.33 -2.90
N ASP A 117 -4.07 3.89 -2.75
CA ASP A 117 -3.23 3.50 -3.87
C ASP A 117 -3.75 2.25 -4.60
N SER A 118 -4.26 1.24 -3.88
CA SER A 118 -4.82 0.03 -4.50
C SER A 118 -6.07 0.32 -5.31
N LEU A 119 -6.95 1.17 -4.79
CA LEU A 119 -8.19 1.54 -5.49
C LEU A 119 -7.88 2.43 -6.70
N ARG A 120 -6.98 3.41 -6.53
CA ARG A 120 -6.56 4.31 -7.63
C ARG A 120 -5.93 3.57 -8.79
N LEU A 121 -5.11 2.56 -8.52
CA LEU A 121 -4.43 1.77 -9.55
C LEU A 121 -5.25 0.54 -10.00
N LYS A 122 -6.45 0.36 -9.43
CA LYS A 122 -7.31 -0.83 -9.59
C LYS A 122 -6.49 -2.12 -9.46
N ASN A 123 -5.63 -2.15 -8.43
CA ASN A 123 -4.71 -3.25 -8.18
C ASN A 123 -5.33 -4.28 -7.23
N THR A 124 -5.95 -5.30 -7.81
CA THR A 124 -6.62 -6.37 -7.07
C THR A 124 -5.69 -7.14 -6.14
N ILE A 125 -4.44 -7.37 -6.57
CA ILE A 125 -3.45 -8.07 -5.75
C ILE A 125 -3.19 -7.31 -4.45
N GLN A 126 -3.11 -5.98 -4.53
CA GLN A 126 -2.90 -5.13 -3.36
C GLN A 126 -4.12 -5.11 -2.43
N VAL A 127 -5.34 -5.18 -2.98
CA VAL A 127 -6.58 -5.34 -2.19
C VAL A 127 -6.57 -6.66 -1.40
N ILE A 128 -6.21 -7.78 -2.04
CA ILE A 128 -6.08 -9.07 -1.36
C ILE A 128 -4.99 -8.98 -0.28
N GLY A 129 -3.84 -8.38 -0.61
CA GLY A 129 -2.76 -8.14 0.35
C GLY A 129 -3.20 -7.29 1.54
N LEU A 130 -4.10 -6.32 1.35
CA LEU A 130 -4.66 -5.50 2.43
C LEU A 130 -5.56 -6.30 3.38
N CYS A 131 -6.29 -7.30 2.89
CA CYS A 131 -7.04 -8.22 3.75
C CYS A 131 -6.09 -9.07 4.61
N ILE A 132 -5.01 -9.61 4.02
CA ILE A 132 -3.98 -10.37 4.74
C ILE A 132 -3.25 -9.48 5.75
N TYR A 133 -2.95 -8.23 5.36
CA TYR A 133 -2.37 -7.22 6.26
C TYR A 133 -3.28 -6.98 7.48
N ASN A 134 -4.60 -6.90 7.29
CA ASN A 134 -5.54 -6.71 8.40
C ASN A 134 -5.54 -7.92 9.37
N LEU A 135 -5.36 -9.14 8.85
CA LEU A 135 -5.14 -10.33 9.68
C LEU A 135 -3.85 -10.23 10.49
N GLY A 136 -2.77 -9.68 9.90
CA GLY A 136 -1.54 -9.37 10.64
C GLY A 136 -1.76 -8.36 11.76
N MET A 137 -2.52 -7.28 11.50
CA MET A 137 -2.91 -6.30 12.51
C MET A 137 -3.77 -6.90 13.63
N LEU A 138 -4.63 -7.89 13.31
CA LEU A 138 -5.41 -8.64 14.30
C LEU A 138 -4.52 -9.47 15.23
N ILE A 139 -3.53 -10.18 14.69
CA ILE A 139 -2.55 -10.94 15.47
C ILE A 139 -1.79 -9.98 16.39
N TYR A 140 -1.35 -8.83 15.87
CA TYR A 140 -0.67 -7.84 16.67
C TYR A 140 -1.54 -7.27 17.80
N ALA A 141 -2.81 -6.95 17.53
CA ALA A 141 -3.76 -6.49 18.55
C ALA A 141 -3.93 -7.51 19.69
N SER A 142 -3.93 -8.81 19.34
CA SER A 142 -4.03 -9.90 20.32
C SER A 142 -2.77 -10.02 21.19
N ILE A 143 -1.58 -9.85 20.59
CA ILE A 143 -0.31 -9.84 21.33
C ILE A 143 -0.22 -8.60 22.23
N GLN A 144 -0.68 -7.45 21.75
CA GLN A 144 -0.67 -6.18 22.47
C GLN A 144 -1.37 -6.27 23.83
N TYR A 145 -2.47 -7.02 23.95
CA TYR A 145 -3.18 -7.23 25.22
C TYR A 145 -2.26 -7.82 26.31
N ASP A 146 -1.57 -8.94 26.02
CA ASP A 146 -0.68 -9.59 26.99
C ASP A 146 0.56 -8.72 27.28
N GLN A 147 1.05 -7.99 26.28
CA GLN A 147 2.21 -7.10 26.45
C GLN A 147 1.91 -5.91 27.36
N ILE A 148 0.78 -5.24 27.14
CA ILE A 148 0.39 -4.08 27.96
C ILE A 148 0.09 -4.54 29.40
N ASN A 149 -0.52 -5.71 29.58
CA ASN A 149 -0.74 -6.27 30.92
C ASN A 149 0.58 -6.51 31.67
N ARG A 150 1.54 -7.20 31.04
CA ARG A 150 2.86 -7.48 31.63
C ARG A 150 3.63 -6.20 31.93
N ALA A 151 3.56 -5.22 31.03
CA ALA A 151 4.21 -3.94 31.23
C ALA A 151 3.61 -3.16 32.42
N ILE A 152 2.29 -3.13 32.57
CA ILE A 152 1.65 -2.48 33.73
C ILE A 152 1.99 -3.20 35.03
N MET A 153 1.96 -4.54 35.05
CA MET A 153 2.35 -5.32 36.23
C MET A 153 3.81 -5.05 36.63
N GLY A 154 4.72 -5.02 35.65
CA GLY A 154 6.14 -4.72 35.90
C GLY A 154 6.39 -3.29 36.37
N LEU A 155 5.70 -2.29 35.80
CA LEU A 155 5.80 -0.89 36.22
C LEU A 155 5.21 -0.67 37.63
N SER A 156 4.11 -1.34 37.95
CA SER A 156 3.50 -1.29 39.28
C SER A 156 4.45 -1.88 40.34
N ALA A 157 5.07 -3.04 40.06
CA ALA A 157 6.06 -3.63 40.95
C ALA A 157 7.31 -2.75 41.16
N ALA A 158 7.65 -1.91 40.18
CA ALA A 158 8.76 -0.97 40.22
C ALA A 158 8.39 0.43 40.77
N ASN A 159 7.17 0.62 41.29
CA ASN A 159 6.64 1.90 41.79
C ASN A 159 6.59 3.04 40.74
N TYR A 160 6.49 2.71 39.44
CA TYR A 160 6.30 3.69 38.36
C TYR A 160 4.83 4.11 38.19
N ILE A 161 3.90 3.33 38.74
CA ILE A 161 2.46 3.58 38.74
C ILE A 161 2.03 3.63 40.19
N HIS A 162 1.30 4.68 40.58
CA HIS A 162 0.81 4.81 41.94
C HIS A 162 -0.11 3.62 42.32
N PRO A 163 0.03 3.00 43.51
CA PRO A 163 -0.74 1.83 43.91
C PRO A 163 -2.26 2.05 43.95
N SER A 164 -2.70 3.30 44.12
CA SER A 164 -4.11 3.70 44.09
C SER A 164 -4.69 3.80 42.67
N ASN A 165 -3.85 3.73 41.64
CA ASN A 165 -4.26 3.94 40.26
C ASN A 165 -4.76 2.66 39.61
N THR A 166 -6.06 2.60 39.29
CA THR A 166 -6.71 1.45 38.67
C THR A 166 -6.61 1.45 37.14
N VAL A 167 -5.47 1.85 36.59
CA VAL A 167 -5.22 2.00 35.14
C VAL A 167 -5.67 0.76 34.36
N TRP A 168 -5.31 -0.42 34.87
CA TRP A 168 -5.63 -1.69 34.22
C TRP A 168 -7.13 -1.90 34.06
N ASN A 169 -7.93 -1.58 35.08
CA ASN A 169 -9.38 -1.74 35.04
C ASN A 169 -10.02 -0.80 34.00
N ASP A 170 -9.49 0.41 33.87
CA ASP A 170 -9.96 1.41 32.90
C ASP A 170 -9.64 0.98 31.45
N ILE A 171 -8.45 0.44 31.19
CA ILE A 171 -7.99 0.18 29.82
C ILE A 171 -8.32 -1.22 29.31
N ARG A 172 -8.39 -2.22 30.19
CA ARG A 172 -8.63 -3.64 29.85
C ARG A 172 -9.82 -3.86 28.90
N PRO A 173 -11.01 -3.27 29.12
CA PRO A 173 -12.14 -3.50 28.22
C PRO A 173 -11.86 -2.99 26.79
N PHE A 174 -11.17 -1.85 26.67
CA PHE A 174 -10.80 -1.29 25.37
C PHE A 174 -9.76 -2.14 24.65
N LEU A 175 -8.73 -2.60 25.38
CA LEU A 175 -7.72 -3.53 24.85
C LEU A 175 -8.32 -4.85 24.33
N LEU A 176 -9.38 -5.35 24.97
CA LEU A 176 -10.10 -6.54 24.49
C LEU A 176 -11.01 -6.23 23.30
N ALA A 177 -11.57 -5.02 23.22
CA ALA A 177 -12.44 -4.60 22.13
C ALA A 177 -11.69 -4.42 20.79
N VAL A 178 -10.45 -3.91 20.82
CA VAL A 178 -9.64 -3.66 19.61
C VAL A 178 -9.52 -4.89 18.68
N PRO A 179 -9.07 -6.08 19.12
CA PRO A 179 -8.98 -7.24 18.24
C PRO A 179 -10.37 -7.68 17.73
N CYS A 180 -11.44 -7.58 18.53
CA CYS A 180 -12.79 -7.90 18.08
C CYS A 180 -13.27 -6.97 16.96
N ILE A 181 -13.01 -5.66 17.10
CA ILE A 181 -13.32 -4.65 16.07
C ILE A 181 -12.54 -4.96 14.80
N ILE A 182 -11.23 -5.17 14.89
CA ILE A 182 -10.40 -5.49 13.72
C ILE A 182 -10.86 -6.78 13.06
N ALA A 183 -11.23 -7.81 13.82
CA ALA A 183 -11.76 -9.06 13.27
C ALA A 183 -13.06 -8.84 12.47
N ALA A 184 -14.02 -8.10 13.04
CA ALA A 184 -15.28 -7.77 12.37
C ALA A 184 -15.04 -7.00 11.06
N PHE A 185 -14.18 -5.97 11.10
CA PHE A 185 -13.83 -5.22 9.90
C PHE A 185 -13.00 -6.03 8.90
N THR A 186 -12.16 -6.97 9.35
CA THR A 186 -11.42 -7.88 8.47
C THR A 186 -12.36 -8.78 7.68
N LEU A 187 -13.41 -9.30 8.31
CA LEU A 187 -14.45 -10.07 7.63
C LEU A 187 -15.21 -9.20 6.63
N ALA A 188 -15.63 -8.00 7.03
CA ALA A 188 -16.29 -7.05 6.12
C ALA A 188 -15.41 -6.69 4.91
N MET A 189 -14.13 -6.35 5.15
CA MET A 189 -13.16 -6.07 4.09
C MET A 189 -12.98 -7.26 3.15
N SER A 190 -12.93 -8.48 3.68
CA SER A 190 -12.76 -9.69 2.86
C SER A 190 -13.96 -9.96 1.96
N LEU A 191 -15.18 -9.75 2.46
CA LEU A 191 -16.41 -9.88 1.68
C LEU A 191 -16.50 -8.82 0.56
N ILE A 192 -16.14 -7.57 0.87
CA ILE A 192 -16.11 -6.48 -0.12
C ILE A 192 -14.99 -6.72 -1.15
N ALA A 193 -13.81 -7.17 -0.70
CA ALA A 193 -12.69 -7.48 -1.57
C ALA A 193 -13.01 -8.59 -2.56
N TRP A 194 -13.83 -9.58 -2.18
CA TRP A 194 -14.31 -10.61 -3.10
C TRP A 194 -15.14 -10.03 -4.25
N LYS A 195 -16.05 -9.08 -3.96
CA LYS A 195 -16.79 -8.37 -5.02
C LYS A 195 -15.91 -7.46 -5.87
N LEU A 196 -14.94 -6.81 -5.23
CA LEU A 196 -13.99 -5.93 -5.93
C LEU A 196 -13.04 -6.73 -6.83
N TYR A 197 -12.71 -7.96 -6.45
CA TYR A 197 -11.95 -8.88 -7.28
C TYR A 197 -12.65 -9.14 -8.61
N ASP A 198 -13.94 -9.44 -8.61
CA ASP A 198 -14.71 -9.68 -9.83
C ASP A 198 -14.74 -8.42 -10.72
N GLU A 199 -14.99 -7.25 -10.14
CA GLU A 199 -15.05 -5.97 -10.85
C GLU A 199 -13.71 -5.58 -11.51
N PHE A 200 -12.60 -5.73 -10.77
CA PHE A 200 -11.28 -5.43 -11.30
C PHE A 200 -10.79 -6.52 -12.28
N ALA A 201 -11.11 -7.79 -12.04
CA ALA A 201 -10.77 -8.88 -12.96
C ALA A 201 -11.46 -8.70 -14.32
N TRP A 202 -12.72 -8.26 -14.33
CA TRP A 202 -13.47 -7.94 -15.55
C TRP A 202 -12.86 -6.76 -16.31
N THR A 203 -12.46 -5.70 -15.59
CA THR A 203 -11.78 -4.53 -16.19
C THR A 203 -10.43 -4.91 -16.80
N ILE A 204 -9.63 -5.71 -16.10
CA ILE A 204 -8.33 -6.23 -16.59
C ILE A 204 -8.54 -7.12 -17.82
N TYR A 205 -9.57 -7.96 -17.82
CA TYR A 205 -9.92 -8.79 -18.98
C TYR A 205 -10.17 -7.91 -20.21
N LYS A 206 -11.03 -6.90 -20.14
CA LYS A 206 -11.38 -6.07 -21.31
C LYS A 206 -10.18 -5.36 -21.97
N HIS A 207 -9.14 -5.01 -21.21
CA HIS A 207 -7.98 -4.28 -21.73
C HIS A 207 -6.78 -5.16 -22.15
N ILE A 208 -6.68 -6.40 -21.67
CA ILE A 208 -5.47 -7.25 -21.84
C ILE A 208 -5.78 -8.59 -22.57
N SER A 209 -7.01 -8.80 -23.05
CA SER A 209 -7.52 -10.12 -23.48
C SER A 209 -6.91 -10.82 -24.70
N ALA A 210 -5.94 -10.25 -25.41
CA ALA A 210 -5.36 -10.98 -26.55
C ALA A 210 -4.19 -11.93 -26.16
N ASP A 211 -3.45 -11.66 -25.07
CA ASP A 211 -2.27 -12.46 -24.71
C ASP A 211 -2.23 -12.85 -23.21
N LEU A 212 -2.51 -14.13 -22.94
CA LEU A 212 -2.47 -14.73 -21.61
C LEU A 212 -1.06 -14.74 -20.99
N ARG A 213 0.00 -14.82 -21.81
CA ARG A 213 1.39 -14.84 -21.32
C ARG A 213 1.77 -13.47 -20.79
N MET A 214 1.37 -12.41 -21.49
CA MET A 214 1.59 -11.04 -21.08
C MET A 214 0.83 -10.70 -19.79
N LYS A 215 -0.44 -11.14 -19.68
CA LYS A 215 -1.24 -11.00 -18.44
C LYS A 215 -0.54 -11.62 -17.23
N ARG A 216 0.01 -12.83 -17.37
CA ARG A 216 0.73 -13.52 -16.29
C ARG A 216 1.96 -12.72 -15.83
N ARG A 217 2.79 -12.24 -16.76
CA ARG A 217 3.98 -11.43 -16.44
C ARG A 217 3.62 -10.13 -15.71
N PHE A 218 2.55 -9.47 -16.16
CA PHE A 218 2.05 -8.27 -15.50
C PHE A 218 1.55 -8.53 -14.08
N LEU A 219 0.82 -9.63 -13.87
CA LEU A 219 0.35 -10.04 -12.55
C LEU A 219 1.53 -10.32 -11.61
N THR A 220 2.56 -11.04 -12.05
CA THR A 220 3.78 -11.27 -11.26
C THR A 220 4.45 -9.95 -10.86
N TYR A 221 4.55 -9.00 -11.79
CA TYR A 221 5.08 -7.66 -11.48
C TYR A 221 4.22 -6.93 -10.43
N GLN A 222 2.89 -7.00 -10.54
CA GLN A 222 2.00 -6.38 -9.55
C GLN A 222 2.11 -7.04 -8.16
N ILE A 223 2.24 -8.37 -8.09
CA ILE A 223 2.53 -9.09 -6.84
C ILE A 223 3.82 -8.58 -6.23
N TYR A 224 4.88 -8.51 -7.03
CA TYR A 224 6.18 -8.06 -6.55
C TYR A 224 6.13 -6.64 -5.99
N ILE A 225 5.55 -5.68 -6.71
CA ILE A 225 5.41 -4.29 -6.23
C ILE A 225 4.51 -4.20 -4.99
N ALA A 226 3.47 -5.03 -4.88
CA ALA A 226 2.62 -5.09 -3.69
C ALA A 226 3.40 -5.61 -2.47
N LEU A 227 4.18 -6.70 -2.64
CA LEU A 227 5.04 -7.25 -1.59
C LEU A 227 6.04 -6.21 -1.09
N LEU A 228 6.70 -5.44 -1.96
CA LEU A 228 7.62 -4.37 -1.54
C LEU A 228 6.97 -3.32 -0.62
N LYS A 229 5.69 -3.01 -0.85
CA LYS A 229 4.95 -2.06 0.00
C LYS A 229 4.63 -2.67 1.36
N PHE A 230 4.28 -3.94 1.44
CA PHE A 230 4.06 -4.60 2.72
C PHE A 230 5.38 -4.80 3.47
N ASP A 231 6.45 -5.22 2.77
CA ASP A 231 7.81 -5.34 3.32
C ASP A 231 8.25 -4.04 3.99
N PHE A 232 8.03 -2.89 3.35
CA PHE A 232 8.34 -1.59 3.95
C PHE A 232 7.75 -1.41 5.35
N PHE A 233 6.48 -1.77 5.54
CA PHE A 233 5.84 -1.63 6.85
C PHE A 233 6.41 -2.59 7.89
N PHE A 234 6.54 -3.88 7.56
CA PHE A 234 6.98 -4.87 8.53
C PHE A 234 8.46 -4.70 8.91
N PHE A 235 9.32 -4.36 7.95
CA PHE A 235 10.72 -4.02 8.21
C PHE A 235 10.85 -2.77 9.09
N LEU A 236 10.13 -1.70 8.73
CA LEU A 236 10.19 -0.45 9.49
C LEU A 236 9.61 -0.64 10.90
N GLY A 237 8.48 -1.35 11.01
CA GLY A 237 7.85 -1.67 12.29
C GLY A 237 8.80 -2.45 13.20
N PHE A 238 9.42 -3.52 12.69
CA PHE A 238 10.43 -4.28 13.43
C PHE A 238 11.61 -3.39 13.86
N THR A 239 12.16 -2.60 12.94
CA THR A 239 13.36 -1.79 13.21
C THR A 239 13.09 -0.70 14.23
N VAL A 240 11.93 -0.03 14.15
CA VAL A 240 11.52 0.99 15.13
C VAL A 240 11.27 0.36 16.51
N GLN A 241 10.59 -0.79 16.60
CA GLN A 241 10.43 -1.51 17.88
C GLN A 241 11.78 -1.87 18.49
N PHE A 242 12.66 -2.40 17.65
CA PHE A 242 13.98 -2.85 18.07
C PHE A 242 14.81 -1.67 18.59
N VAL A 243 14.89 -0.57 17.85
CA VAL A 243 15.70 0.61 18.20
C VAL A 243 15.17 1.30 19.46
N VAL A 244 13.85 1.44 19.62
CA VAL A 244 13.29 2.23 20.74
C VAL A 244 13.35 1.46 22.06
N ILE A 245 13.14 0.14 22.04
CA ILE A 245 12.91 -0.63 23.27
C ILE A 245 14.15 -1.43 23.70
N VAL A 246 14.95 -1.93 22.76
CA VAL A 246 16.10 -2.78 23.11
C VAL A 246 17.24 -1.89 23.62
N THR A 247 17.59 -2.06 24.89
CA THR A 247 18.66 -1.32 25.56
C THR A 247 19.87 -2.22 25.82
N GLY A 248 21.05 -1.61 26.02
CA GLY A 248 22.30 -2.33 26.29
C GLY A 248 22.95 -2.96 25.05
N LEU A 249 22.63 -2.45 23.85
CA LEU A 249 23.39 -2.74 22.64
C LEU A 249 24.70 -1.97 22.66
N ALA A 250 25.76 -2.52 22.07
CA ALA A 250 26.97 -1.75 21.81
C ALA A 250 26.62 -0.52 20.95
N ASP A 251 27.24 0.63 21.22
CA ASP A 251 26.94 1.90 20.53
C ASP A 251 26.99 1.76 19.00
N THR A 252 27.92 0.94 18.50
CA THR A 252 28.04 0.60 17.07
C THR A 252 26.83 -0.16 16.53
N GLU A 253 26.30 -1.14 17.28
CA GLU A 253 25.13 -1.91 16.86
C GLU A 253 23.89 -1.02 16.82
N TYR A 254 23.72 -0.15 17.83
CA TYR A 254 22.62 0.82 17.89
C TYR A 254 22.64 1.78 16.69
N ALA A 255 23.79 2.39 16.41
CA ALA A 255 23.97 3.30 15.27
C ALA A 255 23.71 2.59 13.92
N LEU A 256 24.18 1.35 13.77
CA LEU A 256 23.93 0.54 12.57
C LEU A 256 22.43 0.28 12.37
N THR A 257 21.68 -0.05 13.42
CA THR A 257 20.22 -0.24 13.31
C THR A 257 19.45 1.03 12.97
N ILE A 258 19.89 2.19 13.46
CA ILE A 258 19.30 3.47 13.06
C ILE A 258 19.56 3.74 11.58
N ALA A 259 20.80 3.53 11.13
CA ALA A 259 21.17 3.67 9.71
C ALA A 259 20.41 2.69 8.80
N ALA A 260 20.00 1.52 9.33
CA ALA A 260 19.23 0.55 8.57
C ALA A 260 17.86 1.07 8.11
N ILE A 261 17.23 2.01 8.84
CA ILE A 261 15.92 2.57 8.46
C ILE A 261 15.99 3.26 7.08
N PRO A 262 16.78 4.34 6.87
CA PRO A 262 16.85 4.99 5.55
C PRO A 262 17.42 4.06 4.47
N VAL A 263 18.35 3.17 4.83
CA VAL A 263 18.93 2.20 3.88
C VAL A 263 17.86 1.23 3.35
N THR A 264 16.98 0.72 4.21
CA THR A 264 15.88 -0.16 3.76
C THR A 264 14.91 0.56 2.82
N VAL A 265 14.55 1.83 3.11
CA VAL A 265 13.71 2.64 2.21
C VAL A 265 14.38 2.79 0.84
N LEU A 266 15.69 3.07 0.82
CA LEU A 266 16.46 3.20 -0.42
C LEU A 266 16.51 1.88 -1.19
N ILE A 267 16.76 0.75 -0.53
CA ILE A 267 16.78 -0.58 -1.16
C ILE A 267 15.42 -0.91 -1.79
N LEU A 268 14.31 -0.71 -1.07
CA LEU A 268 12.98 -1.03 -1.57
C LEU A 268 12.54 -0.12 -2.73
N THR A 269 12.89 1.17 -2.68
CA THR A 269 12.62 2.10 -3.77
C THR A 269 13.47 1.81 -5.01
N MET A 270 14.76 1.51 -4.83
CA MET A 270 15.64 1.08 -5.93
C MET A 270 15.19 -0.24 -6.55
N ALA A 271 14.74 -1.18 -5.74
CA ALA A 271 14.19 -2.44 -6.21
C ALA A 271 13.00 -2.23 -7.17
N GLY A 272 11.99 -1.45 -6.74
CA GLY A 272 10.86 -1.10 -7.60
C GLY A 272 11.28 -0.34 -8.87
N PHE A 273 12.31 0.50 -8.78
CA PHE A 273 12.86 1.24 -9.92
C PHE A 273 13.56 0.33 -10.93
N TRP A 274 14.42 -0.57 -10.49
CA TRP A 274 15.14 -1.50 -11.37
C TRP A 274 14.22 -2.49 -12.05
N THR A 275 13.20 -3.00 -11.35
CA THR A 275 12.21 -3.90 -11.96
C THR A 275 11.41 -3.20 -13.06
N ARG A 276 11.04 -1.93 -12.88
CA ARG A 276 10.34 -1.15 -13.93
C ARG A 276 11.17 -0.95 -15.20
N ARG A 277 12.50 -0.82 -15.05
CA ARG A 277 13.42 -0.63 -16.18
C ARG A 277 13.91 -1.94 -16.78
N GLU A 278 13.52 -3.08 -16.22
CA GLU A 278 14.02 -4.42 -16.56
C GLU A 278 15.56 -4.51 -16.46
N ASN A 279 16.17 -3.80 -15.50
CA ASN A 279 17.63 -3.82 -15.31
C ASN A 279 18.05 -5.10 -14.58
N LYS A 280 18.57 -6.09 -15.34
CA LYS A 280 19.01 -7.39 -14.80
C LYS A 280 20.07 -7.27 -13.71
N LEU A 281 21.08 -6.41 -13.90
CA LEU A 281 22.18 -6.25 -12.93
C LEU A 281 21.64 -5.71 -11.60
N GLY A 282 20.84 -4.65 -11.65
CA GLY A 282 20.22 -4.08 -10.45
C GLY A 282 19.33 -5.09 -9.72
N MET A 283 18.58 -5.89 -10.47
CA MET A 283 17.70 -6.89 -9.89
C MET A 283 18.45 -8.06 -9.23
N VAL A 284 19.56 -8.53 -9.81
CA VAL A 284 20.44 -9.53 -9.19
C VAL A 284 21.04 -8.98 -7.89
N LEU A 285 21.51 -7.72 -7.89
CA LEU A 285 22.02 -7.06 -6.69
C LEU A 285 20.93 -6.93 -5.61
N THR A 286 19.72 -6.54 -5.96
CA THR A 286 18.58 -6.49 -5.03
C THR A 286 18.26 -7.87 -4.44
N ILE A 287 18.23 -8.93 -5.26
CA ILE A 287 17.98 -10.29 -4.78
C ILE A 287 19.05 -10.71 -3.77
N PHE A 288 20.33 -10.44 -4.07
CA PHE A 288 21.42 -10.69 -3.13
C PHE A 288 21.21 -9.95 -1.79
N VAL A 289 20.84 -8.66 -1.85
CA VAL A 289 20.52 -7.87 -0.65
C VAL A 289 19.33 -8.44 0.12
N TYR A 290 18.32 -9.00 -0.54
CA TYR A 290 17.22 -9.69 0.15
C TYR A 290 17.67 -10.95 0.87
N PHE A 291 18.60 -11.72 0.31
CA PHE A 291 19.21 -12.84 1.04
C PHE A 291 20.00 -12.36 2.26
N CYS A 292 20.73 -11.25 2.15
CA CYS A 292 21.38 -10.62 3.32
C CYS A 292 20.35 -10.17 4.37
N GLY A 293 19.22 -9.58 3.93
CA GLY A 293 18.11 -9.20 4.80
C GLY A 293 17.50 -10.41 5.51
N LEU A 294 17.25 -11.51 4.77
CA LEU A 294 16.76 -12.77 5.33
C LEU A 294 17.71 -13.29 6.42
N ALA A 295 19.02 -13.35 6.12
CA ALA A 295 20.03 -13.77 7.09
C ALA A 295 20.07 -12.87 8.33
N TYR A 296 19.94 -11.54 8.16
CA TYR A 296 19.86 -10.58 9.26
C TYR A 296 18.64 -10.83 10.16
N PHE A 297 17.45 -11.00 9.58
CA PHE A 297 16.23 -11.27 10.36
C PHE A 297 16.29 -12.62 11.08
N THR A 298 16.82 -13.66 10.43
CA THR A 298 17.05 -14.96 11.07
C THR A 298 18.06 -14.84 12.22
N PHE A 299 19.16 -14.11 12.04
CA PHE A 299 20.14 -13.86 13.09
C PHE A 299 19.53 -13.11 14.27
N LYS A 300 18.79 -12.03 14.03
CA LYS A 300 18.12 -11.26 15.08
C LYS A 300 17.09 -12.10 15.82
N LEU A 301 16.29 -12.90 15.10
CA LEU A 301 15.35 -13.83 15.71
C LEU A 301 16.09 -14.82 16.63
N ALA A 302 17.17 -15.44 16.18
CA ALA A 302 17.98 -16.33 17.00
C ALA A 302 18.58 -15.62 18.22
N ARG A 303 19.07 -14.39 18.06
CA ARG A 303 19.68 -13.60 19.14
C ARG A 303 18.71 -13.27 20.27
N MET A 304 17.42 -13.10 19.96
CA MET A 304 16.37 -12.85 20.99
C MET A 304 16.17 -14.02 21.95
N TYR A 305 16.58 -15.24 21.55
CA TYR A 305 16.46 -16.45 22.37
C TYR A 305 17.81 -16.92 22.95
N GLN A 306 18.89 -16.17 22.76
CA GLN A 306 20.17 -16.50 23.38
C GLN A 306 20.22 -16.05 24.84
N ALA A 307 20.63 -16.96 25.73
CA ALA A 307 20.67 -16.74 27.19
C ALA A 307 21.42 -15.47 27.62
N LYS A 308 22.49 -15.09 26.92
CA LYS A 308 23.30 -13.90 27.24
C LYS A 308 22.57 -12.57 27.05
N HIS A 309 21.55 -12.52 26.18
CA HIS A 309 20.85 -11.27 25.84
C HIS A 309 19.35 -11.31 26.18
N GLU A 310 18.82 -12.47 26.59
CA GLU A 310 17.39 -12.71 26.82
C GLU A 310 16.74 -11.66 27.72
N ILE A 311 17.43 -11.25 28.79
CA ILE A 311 16.91 -10.30 29.80
C ILE A 311 16.48 -8.97 29.14
N ASN A 312 17.24 -8.47 28.17
CA ASN A 312 16.95 -7.21 27.48
C ASN A 312 15.78 -7.34 26.49
N TYR A 313 15.46 -8.57 26.06
CA TYR A 313 14.38 -8.84 25.11
C TYR A 313 13.09 -9.32 25.78
N LEU A 314 13.11 -9.80 27.03
CA LEU A 314 11.95 -10.38 27.71
C LEU A 314 10.65 -9.54 27.62
N PRO A 315 10.68 -8.21 27.81
CA PRO A 315 9.47 -7.39 27.77
C PRO A 315 8.82 -7.27 26.37
N VAL A 316 9.57 -7.58 25.31
CA VAL A 316 9.15 -7.30 23.92
C VAL A 316 9.20 -8.54 23.05
N ARG A 317 9.81 -9.62 23.55
CA ARG A 317 10.13 -10.83 22.79
C ARG A 317 8.96 -11.30 21.96
N LYS A 318 7.77 -11.48 22.54
CA LYS A 318 6.60 -11.99 21.80
C LYS A 318 6.21 -11.11 20.60
N SER A 319 6.29 -9.78 20.75
CA SER A 319 5.93 -8.84 19.68
C SER A 319 7.01 -8.77 18.60
N LEU A 320 8.28 -8.67 19.01
CA LEU A 320 9.42 -8.68 18.08
C LEU A 320 9.50 -10.00 17.30
N THR A 321 9.20 -11.13 17.94
CA THR A 321 9.22 -12.44 17.29
C THR A 321 8.11 -12.57 16.25
N SER A 322 6.90 -12.07 16.53
CA SER A 322 5.83 -12.10 15.52
C SER A 322 6.18 -11.22 14.31
N PHE A 323 6.74 -10.03 14.53
CA PHE A 323 7.21 -9.16 13.45
C PHE A 323 8.33 -9.80 12.65
N ALA A 324 9.32 -10.40 13.32
CA ALA A 324 10.43 -11.08 12.66
C ALA A 324 9.94 -12.26 11.81
N VAL A 325 9.05 -13.11 12.32
CA VAL A 325 8.51 -14.26 11.57
C VAL A 325 7.70 -13.80 10.36
N LEU A 326 6.80 -12.81 10.53
CA LEU A 326 6.04 -12.25 9.41
C LEU A 326 6.97 -11.65 8.34
N THR A 327 8.01 -10.92 8.77
CA THR A 327 8.99 -10.32 7.86
C THR A 327 9.79 -11.40 7.12
N ILE A 328 10.22 -12.47 7.78
CA ILE A 328 10.92 -13.60 7.14
C ILE A 328 10.03 -14.24 6.05
N ILE A 329 8.76 -14.50 6.36
CA ILE A 329 7.81 -15.06 5.38
C ILE A 329 7.68 -14.13 4.17
N LEU A 330 7.49 -12.83 4.41
CA LEU A 330 7.34 -11.86 3.33
C LEU A 330 8.61 -11.73 2.49
N ILE A 331 9.81 -11.68 3.09
CA ILE A 331 11.09 -11.64 2.35
C ILE A 331 11.23 -12.87 1.44
N ILE A 332 10.89 -14.07 1.92
CA ILE A 332 10.96 -15.29 1.12
C ILE A 332 10.03 -15.17 -0.11
N LEU A 333 8.78 -14.73 0.10
CA LEU A 333 7.84 -14.48 -1.00
C LEU A 333 8.38 -13.40 -1.96
N THR A 334 9.02 -12.36 -1.44
CA THR A 334 9.62 -11.27 -2.23
C THR A 334 10.79 -11.78 -3.08
N ILE A 335 11.67 -12.63 -2.54
CA ILE A 335 12.80 -13.25 -3.27
C ILE A 335 12.29 -14.13 -4.42
N VAL A 336 11.27 -14.96 -4.15
CA VAL A 336 10.68 -15.82 -5.19
C VAL A 336 10.09 -14.97 -6.31
N ASN A 337 9.26 -13.97 -5.98
CA ASN A 337 8.63 -13.11 -6.98
C ASN A 337 9.65 -12.23 -7.73
N ALA A 338 10.69 -11.75 -7.05
CA ALA A 338 11.82 -11.04 -7.65
C ALA A 338 12.53 -11.90 -8.71
N SER A 339 12.77 -13.17 -8.39
CA SER A 339 13.43 -14.13 -9.30
C SER A 339 12.56 -14.39 -10.53
N VAL A 340 11.25 -14.62 -10.34
CA VAL A 340 10.30 -14.81 -11.44
C VAL A 340 10.18 -13.55 -12.30
N CYS A 341 10.14 -12.34 -11.70
CA CYS A 341 10.17 -11.09 -12.44
C CYS A 341 11.43 -10.99 -13.32
N THR A 342 12.61 -11.28 -12.76
CA THR A 342 13.89 -11.20 -13.47
C THR A 342 13.95 -12.17 -14.65
N ALA A 343 13.43 -13.39 -14.48
CA ALA A 343 13.36 -14.38 -15.56
C ALA A 343 12.43 -13.95 -16.71
N ASN A 344 11.48 -13.05 -16.45
CA ASN A 344 10.54 -12.54 -17.44
C ASN A 344 11.00 -11.24 -18.14
N PHE A 345 12.19 -10.71 -17.84
CA PHE A 345 12.71 -9.49 -18.48
C PHE A 345 13.05 -9.68 -19.96
N GLY A 346 12.82 -8.64 -20.76
CA GLY A 346 13.06 -8.64 -22.20
C GLY A 346 11.91 -9.23 -23.05
N LEU A 347 10.81 -9.64 -22.41
CA LEU A 347 9.67 -10.27 -23.08
C LEU A 347 8.52 -9.29 -23.35
N GLY A 348 8.82 -8.00 -23.48
CA GLY A 348 7.87 -6.97 -23.91
C GLY A 348 7.02 -6.32 -22.82
N LEU A 349 7.30 -6.54 -21.52
CA LEU A 349 6.51 -6.01 -20.40
C LEU A 349 6.74 -4.51 -20.15
N LYS A 350 7.97 -4.04 -20.38
CA LYS A 350 8.42 -2.65 -20.15
C LYS A 350 7.50 -1.54 -20.70
N PRO A 351 7.01 -1.56 -21.95
CA PRO A 351 6.16 -0.47 -22.47
C PRO A 351 4.85 -0.31 -21.71
N HIS A 352 4.23 -1.43 -21.29
CA HIS A 352 2.96 -1.41 -20.57
C HIS A 352 3.11 -0.94 -19.12
N ILE A 353 4.27 -1.18 -18.50
CA ILE A 353 4.57 -0.69 -17.15
C ILE A 353 4.93 0.80 -17.18
N MET A 354 5.74 1.24 -18.15
CA MET A 354 6.21 2.63 -18.24
C MET A 354 5.11 3.61 -18.67
N LYS A 355 4.15 3.17 -19.50
CA LYS A 355 3.03 4.03 -19.96
C LYS A 355 2.00 4.32 -18.85
N ARG A 356 1.94 3.48 -17.80
CA ARG A 356 1.01 3.64 -16.67
C ARG A 356 1.50 4.72 -15.68
N THR A 357 1.48 5.98 -16.13
CA THR A 357 1.79 7.13 -15.27
C THR A 357 0.65 7.37 -14.28
N ILE A 358 1.05 7.60 -13.03
CA ILE A 358 0.24 8.04 -11.89
C ILE A 358 -0.73 9.16 -12.34
N GLY A 359 -1.98 8.81 -12.66
CA GLY A 359 -3.08 9.77 -12.88
C GLY A 359 -3.67 9.81 -14.30
N GLY A 360 -3.27 8.92 -15.20
CA GLY A 360 -3.62 9.00 -16.62
C GLY A 360 -4.62 7.96 -17.14
N GLU A 361 -5.64 7.54 -16.37
CA GLU A 361 -6.67 6.66 -16.93
C GLU A 361 -7.39 7.33 -18.13
N GLU A 362 -7.69 8.63 -18.05
CA GLU A 362 -8.36 9.38 -19.14
C GLU A 362 -7.48 9.62 -20.38
N ALA A 363 -6.15 9.68 -20.22
CA ALA A 363 -5.22 9.81 -21.34
C ALA A 363 -4.98 8.45 -22.05
N CYS A 364 -4.95 7.36 -21.28
CA CYS A 364 -4.80 6.00 -21.80
C CYS A 364 -6.04 5.55 -22.60
N GLU A 365 -7.25 5.95 -22.15
CA GLU A 365 -8.51 5.67 -22.84
C GLU A 365 -8.57 6.31 -24.24
N LYS A 366 -8.08 7.54 -24.39
CA LYS A 366 -7.99 8.21 -25.69
C LYS A 366 -6.93 7.56 -26.58
N ASP A 367 -5.75 7.25 -26.06
CA ASP A 367 -4.65 6.69 -26.86
C ASP A 367 -4.97 5.29 -27.43
N ILE A 368 -5.65 4.43 -26.65
CA ILE A 368 -6.02 3.07 -27.10
C ILE A 368 -7.17 3.09 -28.12
N MET A 369 -8.09 4.05 -28.03
CA MET A 369 -9.19 4.20 -28.99
C MET A 369 -8.74 4.87 -30.31
N THR A 370 -7.61 5.58 -30.32
CA THR A 370 -7.12 6.29 -31.52
C THR A 370 -6.13 5.47 -32.35
N GLU A 371 -5.53 4.41 -31.78
CA GLU A 371 -4.60 3.51 -32.48
C GLU A 371 -5.35 2.28 -33.01
N LEU A 372 -6.25 2.48 -33.99
CA LEU A 372 -6.54 1.43 -34.95
C LEU A 372 -5.30 1.32 -35.87
N PRO A 373 -4.73 0.12 -36.10
CA PRO A 373 -3.64 -0.03 -37.06
C PRO A 373 -4.15 0.40 -38.43
N ASP A 374 -3.57 1.47 -38.97
CA ASP A 374 -3.86 1.95 -40.31
C ASP A 374 -3.39 0.89 -41.33
N LEU A 375 -4.33 0.06 -41.78
CA LEU A 375 -4.10 -0.99 -42.78
C LEU A 375 -3.82 -0.43 -44.19
N LYS A 376 -3.58 0.88 -44.35
CA LYS A 376 -3.37 1.50 -45.67
C LYS A 376 -1.96 1.44 -46.24
N HIS A 377 -0.97 0.92 -45.51
CA HIS A 377 0.40 0.78 -46.04
C HIS A 377 0.95 -0.64 -45.88
N GLY A 378 0.30 -1.60 -46.54
CA GLY A 378 0.93 -2.85 -46.99
C GLY A 378 1.49 -2.70 -48.41
N PRO A 379 2.53 -3.46 -48.79
CA PRO A 379 3.19 -3.31 -50.08
C PRO A 379 2.21 -3.56 -51.23
N VAL A 380 2.26 -2.70 -52.24
CA VAL A 380 1.42 -2.74 -53.44
C VAL A 380 1.55 -4.11 -54.10
N SER A 381 0.43 -4.84 -54.18
CA SER A 381 0.32 -6.07 -54.96
C SER A 381 0.61 -5.75 -56.42
N SER A 382 1.70 -6.33 -56.95
CA SER A 382 1.99 -6.33 -58.38
C SER A 382 0.85 -7.02 -59.11
N ARG A 383 0.13 -6.26 -59.93
CA ARG A 383 -0.92 -6.75 -60.81
C ARG A 383 -0.27 -7.65 -61.87
N MET A 384 -0.45 -8.97 -61.74
CA MET A 384 -0.10 -9.94 -62.78
C MET A 384 -1.00 -9.67 -64.00
N THR A 385 -0.43 -9.18 -65.09
CA THR A 385 -1.07 -9.20 -66.41
C THR A 385 -0.91 -10.59 -66.99
N ILE A 386 -2.03 -11.24 -67.30
CA ILE A 386 -2.08 -12.42 -68.15
C ILE A 386 -2.17 -11.89 -69.57
N ASP A 387 -1.16 -12.18 -70.39
CA ASP A 387 -1.26 -12.15 -71.86
C ASP A 387 -1.90 -13.46 -72.36
#